data_AF-A0A7J4RX44-F1
#
_entry.id   AF-A0A7J4RX44-F1
#
_cell.length_a   1.000
_cell.length_b   1.000
_cell.length_c   1.000
_cell.angle_alpha   90.00
_cell.angle_beta   90.00
_cell.angle_gamma   90.00
#
_symmetry.space_group_name_H-M   'P 1'
#
loop_
_entity.id
_entity.type
_entity.pdbx_description
1 polymer ?
#
loop_
_entity_poly.entity_id
_entity_poly.type
_entity_poly.pdbx_seq_one_letter_code
_entity_poly.pdbx_strand_id
1 'polypeptide(L)'
;APGLKVVYCSNPYNAKGLLTSAIESNDPVIFFEPKRCYRGPFYGDPHKVPTWNSHPDGEVPEEYYSTPLEEARVMMEGNSCTVISWGAMVHVAEQAIKNSGIDCDLIDLQTLVPWDRDTVVNSIKKTGRCVIVHEAPKTSGFGAEMSASIQERCFYHLEAPIIRVTGWDTPFPHTTEWDYLPSPERIADAIKKTQEE
;
A
#
# COMPACT_ATOMS: atom_id res chain seq x y z
N ALA A 1 -12.32 -12.43 -9.37
CA ALA A 1 -13.57 -12.79 -10.06
C ALA A 1 -14.52 -11.61 -9.97
N PRO A 2 -15.30 -11.30 -11.01
CA PRO A 2 -16.34 -10.27 -10.93
C PRO A 2 -17.32 -10.58 -9.80
N GLY A 3 -17.75 -9.57 -9.05
CA GLY A 3 -18.74 -9.70 -7.96
C GLY A 3 -18.18 -9.90 -6.55
N LEU A 4 -16.86 -9.82 -6.36
CA LEU A 4 -16.24 -9.78 -5.03
C LEU A 4 -15.66 -8.39 -4.76
N LYS A 5 -15.76 -7.95 -3.50
CA LYS A 5 -14.96 -6.85 -2.96
C LYS A 5 -13.79 -7.39 -2.17
N VAL A 6 -12.61 -6.79 -2.33
CA VAL A 6 -11.39 -7.19 -1.61
C VAL A 6 -10.83 -5.98 -0.88
N VAL A 7 -10.76 -6.07 0.44
CA VAL A 7 -10.42 -4.96 1.34
C VAL A 7 -9.25 -5.35 2.24
N TYR A 8 -8.36 -4.40 2.50
CA TYR A 8 -7.20 -4.50 3.37
C TYR A 8 -7.17 -3.30 4.31
N CYS A 9 -7.18 -3.54 5.62
CA CYS A 9 -6.88 -2.48 6.58
C CYS A 9 -5.37 -2.36 6.81
N SER A 10 -4.91 -1.21 7.33
CA SER A 10 -3.50 -0.94 7.59
C SER A 10 -3.24 -0.41 9.01
N ASN A 11 -4.27 0.08 9.69
CA ASN A 11 -4.20 0.65 11.04
C ASN A 11 -5.53 0.44 11.80
N PRO A 12 -5.57 0.62 13.13
CA PRO A 12 -6.79 0.44 13.92
C PRO A 12 -7.97 1.30 13.47
N TYR A 13 -7.74 2.58 13.15
CA TYR A 13 -8.80 3.49 12.72
C TYR A 13 -9.49 3.00 11.45
N ASN A 14 -8.75 2.69 10.38
CA ASN A 14 -9.35 2.20 9.15
C ASN A 14 -9.81 0.73 9.27
N ALA A 15 -9.21 -0.08 10.15
CA ALA A 15 -9.70 -1.44 10.39
C ALA A 15 -11.14 -1.45 10.88
N LYS A 16 -11.47 -0.64 11.90
CA LYS A 16 -12.87 -0.52 12.36
C LYS A 16 -13.76 0.05 11.26
N GLY A 17 -13.39 1.19 10.68
CA GLY A 17 -14.24 1.87 9.69
C GLY A 17 -14.51 1.05 8.44
N LEU A 18 -13.48 0.42 7.86
CA LEU A 18 -13.62 -0.44 6.68
C LEU A 18 -14.37 -1.73 7.00
N LEU A 19 -14.18 -2.30 8.19
CA LEU A 19 -14.90 -3.51 8.61
C LEU A 19 -16.40 -3.22 8.80
N THR A 20 -16.76 -2.07 9.39
CA THR A 20 -18.15 -1.60 9.45
C THR A 20 -18.75 -1.56 8.03
N SER A 21 -18.10 -0.86 7.10
CA SER A 21 -18.57 -0.76 5.71
C SER A 21 -18.62 -2.11 4.98
N ALA A 22 -17.69 -3.01 5.29
CA ALA A 22 -17.67 -4.36 4.72
C ALA A 22 -18.85 -5.21 5.19
N ILE A 23 -19.23 -5.11 6.47
CA ILE A 23 -20.38 -5.82 7.05
C ILE A 23 -21.70 -5.28 6.47
N GLU A 24 -21.78 -3.96 6.25
CA GLU A 24 -22.99 -3.31 5.71
C GLU A 24 -23.13 -3.42 4.18
N SER A 25 -22.07 -3.84 3.49
CA SER A 25 -22.09 -4.05 2.05
C SER A 25 -23.07 -5.17 1.67
N ASN A 26 -23.89 -4.90 0.64
CA ASN A 26 -24.75 -5.91 0.03
C ASN A 26 -23.99 -6.88 -0.89
N ASP A 27 -22.71 -6.60 -1.18
CA ASP A 27 -21.82 -7.44 -1.97
C ASP A 27 -20.91 -8.29 -1.05
N PRO A 28 -20.51 -9.51 -1.46
CA PRO A 28 -19.55 -10.31 -0.72
C PRO A 28 -18.18 -9.62 -0.60
N VAL A 29 -17.71 -9.44 0.64
CA VAL A 29 -16.43 -8.80 0.94
C VAL A 29 -15.43 -9.82 1.50
N ILE A 30 -14.25 -9.89 0.90
CA ILE A 30 -13.07 -10.55 1.47
C ILE A 30 -12.26 -9.48 2.20
N PHE A 31 -12.28 -9.54 3.53
CA PHE A 31 -11.58 -8.60 4.40
C PHE A 31 -10.29 -9.23 4.92
N PHE A 32 -9.14 -8.64 4.56
CA PHE A 32 -7.84 -9.09 5.02
C PHE A 32 -7.31 -8.21 6.15
N GLU A 33 -6.96 -8.86 7.25
CA GLU A 33 -6.33 -8.25 8.41
C GLU A 33 -4.83 -8.58 8.45
N PRO A 34 -3.93 -7.61 8.22
CA PRO A 34 -2.50 -7.87 8.29
C PRO A 34 -2.11 -8.18 9.74
N LYS A 35 -1.91 -9.46 10.05
CA LYS A 35 -1.51 -9.91 11.40
C LYS A 35 -0.25 -9.19 11.92
N ARG A 36 0.63 -8.77 11.01
CA ARG A 36 1.86 -8.01 11.31
C ARG A 36 1.57 -6.66 11.96
N CYS A 37 0.37 -6.12 11.72
CA CYS A 37 -0.13 -4.85 12.22
C CYS A 37 -1.06 -4.99 13.43
N TYR A 38 -1.33 -6.18 13.97
CA TYR A 38 -2.30 -6.32 15.07
C TYR A 38 -1.90 -5.60 16.36
N ARG A 39 -0.60 -5.56 16.68
CA ARG A 39 -0.12 -4.98 17.95
C ARG A 39 0.56 -3.63 17.79
N GLY A 40 0.87 -3.24 16.56
CA GLY A 40 1.51 -1.97 16.24
C GLY A 40 1.90 -1.92 14.76
N PRO A 41 2.31 -0.75 14.26
CA PRO A 41 2.82 -0.61 12.90
C PRO A 41 4.17 -1.34 12.76
N PHE A 42 4.51 -1.72 11.53
CA PHE A 42 5.76 -2.39 11.21
C PHE A 42 6.51 -1.64 10.11
N TYR A 43 7.67 -1.09 10.46
CA TYR A 43 8.48 -0.24 9.57
C TYR A 43 9.63 -0.99 8.88
N GLY A 44 9.61 -2.34 8.90
CA GLY A 44 10.64 -3.17 8.26
C GLY A 44 11.75 -3.68 9.18
N ASP A 45 11.87 -3.14 10.41
CA ASP A 45 12.84 -3.61 11.41
C ASP A 45 12.20 -4.62 12.39
N PRO A 46 12.57 -5.91 12.36
CA PRO A 46 11.99 -6.92 13.24
C PRO A 46 12.38 -6.76 14.71
N HIS A 47 13.42 -5.99 15.00
CA HIS A 47 13.91 -5.73 16.36
C HIS A 47 13.31 -4.45 16.97
N LYS A 48 12.61 -3.63 16.17
CA LYS A 48 11.96 -2.40 16.61
C LYS A 48 10.50 -2.39 16.20
N VAL A 49 9.67 -2.95 17.08
CA VAL A 49 8.23 -3.08 16.84
C VAL A 49 7.48 -2.17 17.82
N PRO A 50 7.13 -0.94 17.42
CA PRO A 50 6.32 -0.04 18.26
C PRO A 50 4.91 -0.60 18.45
N THR A 51 4.16 -0.02 19.38
CA THR A 51 2.75 -0.33 19.60
C THR A 51 1.85 0.78 19.06
N TRP A 52 0.55 0.51 18.91
CA TRP A 52 -0.41 1.51 18.45
C TRP A 52 -0.63 2.67 19.43
N ASN A 53 -0.31 2.50 20.72
CA ASN A 53 -0.54 3.52 21.76
C ASN A 53 0.16 4.85 21.50
N SER A 54 1.24 4.85 20.70
CA SER A 54 2.00 6.07 20.36
C SER A 54 1.78 6.53 18.92
N HIS A 55 0.87 5.89 18.17
CA HIS A 55 0.62 6.18 16.77
C HIS A 55 -0.75 6.85 16.60
N PRO A 56 -0.88 7.96 15.84
CA PRO A 56 -2.14 8.69 15.72
C PRO A 56 -3.29 7.84 15.17
N ASP A 57 -3.01 6.98 14.18
CA ASP A 57 -4.02 6.03 13.66
C ASP A 57 -4.37 4.88 14.63
N GLY A 58 -3.77 4.86 15.82
CA GLY A 58 -4.14 3.98 16.94
C GLY A 58 -5.34 4.49 17.75
N GLU A 59 -5.70 5.78 17.60
CA GLU A 59 -6.87 6.36 18.25
C GLU A 59 -8.14 5.99 17.48
N VAL A 60 -9.03 5.24 18.11
CA VAL A 60 -10.25 4.71 17.50
C VAL A 60 -11.47 5.23 18.25
N PRO A 61 -12.36 6.01 17.60
CA PRO A 61 -13.61 6.46 18.22
C PRO A 61 -14.42 5.27 18.73
N GLU A 62 -15.07 5.39 19.89
CA GLU A 62 -15.95 4.34 20.40
C GLU A 62 -17.27 4.30 19.62
N GLU A 63 -17.72 5.48 19.16
CA GLU A 63 -18.96 5.66 18.43
C GLU A 63 -18.95 4.92 17.07
N TYR A 64 -20.15 4.78 16.51
CA TYR A 64 -20.31 4.25 15.17
C TYR A 64 -19.64 5.16 14.14
N TYR A 65 -18.83 4.57 13.26
CA TYR A 65 -18.39 5.18 12.03
C TYR A 65 -18.04 4.11 10.99
N SER A 66 -18.03 4.55 9.73
CA SER A 66 -17.72 3.75 8.55
C SER A 66 -16.69 4.50 7.70
N THR A 67 -15.77 3.75 7.08
CA THR A 67 -14.85 4.30 6.07
C THR A 67 -15.31 3.81 4.70
N PRO A 68 -15.55 4.70 3.72
CA PRO A 68 -16.00 4.28 2.39
C PRO A 68 -15.10 3.19 1.80
N LEU A 69 -15.73 2.15 1.24
CA LEU A 69 -15.01 1.21 0.39
C LEU A 69 -14.71 1.89 -0.94
N GLU A 70 -13.76 1.33 -1.70
CA GLU A 70 -13.43 1.80 -3.05
C GLU A 70 -12.75 3.19 -3.07
N GLU A 71 -12.39 3.73 -1.89
CA GLU A 71 -11.65 4.99 -1.72
C GLU A 71 -10.27 4.74 -1.11
N ALA A 72 -9.23 5.26 -1.76
CA ALA A 72 -7.86 5.20 -1.27
C ALA A 72 -7.56 6.36 -0.31
N ARG A 73 -6.62 6.16 0.62
CA ARG A 73 -6.13 7.20 1.54
C ARG A 73 -4.75 7.66 1.11
N VAL A 74 -4.60 8.97 0.89
CA VAL A 74 -3.29 9.61 0.75
C VAL A 74 -2.71 9.83 2.15
N MET A 75 -1.69 9.05 2.49
CA MET A 75 -1.01 9.05 3.79
C MET A 75 0.06 10.13 3.89
N MET A 76 0.76 10.37 2.78
CA MET A 76 1.78 11.40 2.64
C MET A 76 1.57 12.10 1.31
N GLU A 77 1.79 13.40 1.28
CA GLU A 77 1.78 14.19 0.05
C GLU A 77 3.21 14.51 -0.36
N GLY A 78 3.49 14.34 -1.66
CA GLY A 78 4.75 14.75 -2.28
C GLY A 78 4.60 14.88 -3.79
N ASN A 79 5.68 15.25 -4.48
CA ASN A 79 5.61 15.62 -5.91
C ASN A 79 6.56 14.87 -6.84
N SER A 80 7.42 13.99 -6.33
CA SER A 80 8.49 13.36 -7.14
C SER A 80 8.19 11.92 -7.56
N CYS A 81 7.39 11.19 -6.79
CA CYS A 81 7.00 9.81 -7.08
C CYS A 81 5.72 9.45 -6.34
N THR A 82 4.85 8.67 -6.98
CA THR A 82 3.69 8.04 -6.34
C THR A 82 4.06 6.64 -5.88
N VAL A 83 4.01 6.40 -4.57
CA VAL A 83 4.19 5.08 -3.96
C VAL A 83 2.82 4.52 -3.57
N ILE A 84 2.47 3.37 -4.12
CA ILE A 84 1.17 2.72 -3.90
C ILE A 84 1.39 1.45 -3.09
N SER A 85 0.64 1.31 -2.00
CA SER A 85 0.76 0.18 -1.08
C SER A 85 -0.58 -0.14 -0.41
N TRP A 86 -0.61 -1.20 0.38
CA TRP A 86 -1.73 -1.58 1.24
C TRP A 86 -1.28 -2.51 2.36
N GLY A 87 -2.09 -2.61 3.41
CA GLY A 87 -1.79 -3.46 4.56
C GLY A 87 -0.51 -3.05 5.29
N ALA A 88 0.30 -4.02 5.71
CA ALA A 88 1.51 -3.73 6.48
C ALA A 88 2.59 -3.00 5.66
N MET A 89 2.60 -3.15 4.33
CA MET A 89 3.56 -2.48 3.45
C MET A 89 3.36 -0.97 3.37
N VAL A 90 2.25 -0.41 3.86
CA VAL A 90 2.05 1.05 3.94
C VAL A 90 3.11 1.66 4.87
N HIS A 91 3.28 1.08 6.06
CA HIS A 91 4.25 1.53 7.06
C HIS A 91 5.70 1.32 6.59
N VAL A 92 5.99 0.20 5.92
CA VAL A 92 7.33 -0.05 5.35
C VAL A 92 7.63 0.95 4.23
N ALA A 93 6.65 1.28 3.39
CA ALA A 93 6.78 2.30 2.35
C ALA A 93 6.97 3.71 2.95
N GLU A 94 6.26 4.06 4.03
CA GLU A 94 6.48 5.31 4.77
C GLU A 94 7.94 5.45 5.22
N GLN A 95 8.49 4.38 5.82
CA GLN A 95 9.90 4.38 6.24
C GLN A 95 10.84 4.43 5.04
N ALA A 96 10.52 3.75 3.94
CA ALA A 96 11.31 3.78 2.72
C ALA A 96 11.37 5.17 2.09
N ILE A 97 10.26 5.91 2.06
CA ILE A 97 10.20 7.29 1.57
C ILE A 97 11.13 8.17 2.41
N LYS A 98 11.06 8.09 3.74
CA LYS A 98 11.98 8.80 4.64
C LYS A 98 13.45 8.43 4.38
N ASN A 99 13.75 7.14 4.18
CA ASN A 99 15.10 6.65 3.90
C ASN A 99 15.61 7.08 2.51
N SER A 100 14.71 7.26 1.55
CA SER A 100 15.06 7.69 0.19
C SER A 100 15.44 9.18 0.14
N GLY A 101 14.88 10.00 1.02
CA GLY A 101 15.01 11.45 0.98
C GLY A 101 14.24 12.11 -0.16
N ILE A 102 13.39 11.37 -0.86
CA ILE A 102 12.60 11.84 -2.01
C ILE A 102 11.17 12.13 -1.56
N ASP A 103 10.64 13.27 -1.98
CA ASP A 103 9.29 13.71 -1.67
C ASP A 103 8.26 12.92 -2.50
N CYS A 104 7.52 12.03 -1.85
CA CYS A 104 6.62 11.08 -2.50
C CYS A 104 5.19 11.19 -1.97
N ASP A 105 4.22 11.02 -2.87
CA ASP A 105 2.88 10.62 -2.46
C ASP A 105 2.94 9.18 -1.94
N LEU A 106 2.33 8.92 -0.78
CA LEU A 106 2.09 7.56 -0.29
C LEU A 106 0.60 7.29 -0.27
N ILE A 107 0.16 6.31 -1.06
CA ILE A 107 -1.25 5.90 -1.16
C ILE A 107 -1.43 4.55 -0.48
N ASP A 108 -2.29 4.51 0.53
CA ASP A 108 -2.89 3.28 1.04
C ASP A 108 -4.18 3.00 0.27
N LEU A 109 -4.21 1.93 -0.53
CA LEU A 109 -5.37 1.64 -1.37
C LEU A 109 -6.63 1.34 -0.58
N GLN A 110 -6.52 0.70 0.59
CA GLN A 110 -7.61 0.17 1.41
C GLN A 110 -8.51 -0.88 0.72
N THR A 111 -8.95 -0.66 -0.52
CA THR A 111 -9.74 -1.57 -1.33
C THR A 111 -8.95 -1.93 -2.60
N LEU A 112 -8.72 -3.23 -2.82
CA LEU A 112 -8.05 -3.73 -4.03
C LEU A 112 -9.05 -3.99 -5.16
N VAL A 113 -10.26 -4.45 -4.82
CA VAL A 113 -11.31 -4.71 -5.80
C VAL A 113 -12.64 -4.17 -5.29
N PRO A 114 -13.29 -3.26 -6.03
CA PRO A 114 -12.68 -2.35 -7.01
C PRO A 114 -11.79 -1.31 -6.29
N TRP A 115 -10.62 -1.00 -6.86
CA TRP A 115 -9.72 0.00 -6.29
C TRP A 115 -9.98 1.40 -6.86
N ASP A 116 -9.63 2.40 -6.06
CA ASP A 116 -9.73 3.83 -6.39
C ASP A 116 -8.71 4.21 -7.48
N ARG A 117 -9.15 4.17 -8.73
CA ARG A 117 -8.32 4.53 -9.88
C ARG A 117 -8.07 6.02 -9.96
N ASP A 118 -9.03 6.83 -9.55
CA ASP A 118 -8.98 8.28 -9.74
C ASP A 118 -7.92 8.89 -8.83
N THR A 119 -7.88 8.50 -7.55
CA THR A 119 -6.84 8.95 -6.62
C THR A 119 -5.44 8.59 -7.11
N VAL A 120 -5.25 7.36 -7.58
CA VAL A 120 -3.94 6.91 -8.12
C VAL A 120 -3.57 7.64 -9.41
N VAL A 121 -4.49 7.77 -10.36
CA VAL A 121 -4.22 8.46 -11.63
C VAL A 121 -3.91 9.92 -11.38
N ASN A 122 -4.63 10.60 -10.48
CA ASN A 122 -4.38 12.00 -10.16
C ASN A 122 -3.01 12.21 -9.51
N SER A 123 -2.62 11.32 -8.59
CA SER A 123 -1.28 11.34 -8.00
C SER A 123 -0.19 11.12 -9.05
N ILE A 124 -0.34 10.12 -9.94
CA ILE A 124 0.67 9.85 -10.99
C ILE A 124 0.73 10.96 -12.04
N LYS A 125 -0.39 11.61 -12.38
CA LYS A 125 -0.39 12.80 -13.24
C LYS A 125 0.41 13.95 -12.63
N LYS A 126 0.41 14.06 -11.30
CA LYS A 126 1.17 15.06 -10.55
C LYS A 126 2.67 14.71 -10.48
N THR A 127 3.01 13.45 -10.19
CA THR A 127 4.39 13.02 -9.90
C THR A 127 5.15 12.48 -11.11
N GLY A 128 4.44 12.02 -12.13
CA GLY A 128 4.98 11.39 -13.34
C GLY A 128 5.66 10.02 -13.14
N ARG A 129 5.75 9.51 -11.90
CA ARG A 129 6.55 8.31 -11.57
C ARG A 129 5.80 7.44 -10.57
N CYS A 130 5.96 6.12 -10.66
CA CYS A 130 5.18 5.18 -9.87
C CYS A 130 6.00 3.99 -9.36
N VAL A 131 5.87 3.71 -8.06
CA VAL A 131 6.34 2.49 -7.41
C VAL A 131 5.17 1.78 -6.73
N ILE A 132 4.92 0.52 -7.09
CA ILE A 132 3.90 -0.33 -6.46
C ILE A 132 4.58 -1.30 -5.49
N VAL A 133 4.11 -1.36 -4.25
CA VAL A 133 4.71 -2.16 -3.17
C VAL A 133 3.70 -3.16 -2.59
N HIS A 134 4.04 -4.45 -2.55
CA HIS A 134 3.20 -5.46 -1.88
C HIS A 134 3.97 -6.74 -1.47
N GLU A 135 3.52 -7.43 -0.42
CA GLU A 135 4.20 -8.65 0.07
C GLU A 135 4.06 -9.87 -0.86
N ALA A 136 2.99 -9.92 -1.65
CA ALA A 136 2.71 -11.05 -2.52
C ALA A 136 3.82 -11.25 -3.58
N PRO A 137 4.01 -12.47 -4.10
CA PRO A 137 4.92 -12.74 -5.22
C PRO A 137 4.66 -11.84 -6.43
N LYS A 138 5.70 -11.64 -7.24
CA LYS A 138 5.71 -10.68 -8.34
C LYS A 138 4.84 -11.10 -9.51
N THR A 139 4.93 -12.37 -9.88
CA THR A 139 4.28 -12.92 -11.07
C THR A 139 2.79 -13.11 -10.82
N SER A 140 1.96 -12.54 -11.69
CA SER A 140 0.49 -12.56 -11.57
C SER A 140 -0.07 -12.00 -10.25
N GLY A 141 0.74 -11.24 -9.50
CA GLY A 141 0.28 -10.50 -8.32
C GLY A 141 -0.54 -9.26 -8.68
N PHE A 142 -1.24 -8.69 -7.70
CA PHE A 142 -2.13 -7.54 -7.93
C PHE A 142 -1.41 -6.31 -8.51
N GLY A 143 -0.12 -6.13 -8.19
CA GLY A 143 0.67 -5.06 -8.80
C GLY A 143 0.80 -5.16 -10.33
N ALA A 144 0.61 -6.33 -10.94
CA ALA A 144 0.58 -6.46 -12.40
C ALA A 144 -0.67 -5.82 -13.02
N GLU A 145 -1.85 -6.06 -12.44
CA GLU A 145 -3.12 -5.43 -12.85
C GLU A 145 -3.04 -3.91 -12.71
N MET A 146 -2.52 -3.44 -11.56
CA MET A 146 -2.31 -2.01 -11.35
C MET A 146 -1.36 -1.41 -12.39
N SER A 147 -0.22 -2.04 -12.64
CA SER A 147 0.75 -1.54 -13.62
C SER A 147 0.15 -1.46 -15.02
N ALA A 148 -0.64 -2.45 -15.44
CA ALA A 148 -1.32 -2.42 -16.74
C ALA A 148 -2.34 -1.29 -16.82
N SER A 149 -3.22 -1.18 -15.81
CA SER A 149 -4.26 -0.14 -15.76
C SER A 149 -3.66 1.28 -15.69
N ILE A 150 -2.56 1.46 -14.95
CA ILE A 150 -1.83 2.73 -14.87
C ILE A 150 -1.18 3.05 -16.22
N GLN A 151 -0.52 2.07 -16.86
CA GLN A 151 0.09 2.29 -18.17
C GLN A 151 -0.93 2.77 -19.20
N GLU A 152 -2.13 2.19 -19.22
CA GLU A 152 -3.22 2.60 -20.11
C GLU A 152 -3.69 4.05 -19.88
N ARG A 153 -3.75 4.49 -18.62
CA ARG A 153 -4.39 5.76 -18.22
C ARG A 153 -3.40 6.92 -18.09
N CYS A 154 -2.14 6.61 -17.82
CA CYS A 154 -1.10 7.58 -17.49
C CYS A 154 0.06 7.56 -18.50
N PHE A 155 -0.05 6.85 -19.64
CA PHE A 155 1.04 6.68 -20.61
C PHE A 155 1.84 7.96 -20.88
N TYR A 156 1.14 9.05 -21.22
CA TYR A 156 1.77 10.32 -21.58
C TYR A 156 2.26 11.15 -20.38
N HIS A 157 1.87 10.79 -19.16
CA HIS A 157 2.31 11.44 -17.94
C HIS A 157 3.46 10.68 -17.28
N LEU A 158 3.75 9.44 -17.68
CA LEU A 158 4.82 8.64 -17.10
C LEU A 158 6.18 9.09 -17.65
N GLU A 159 7.02 9.58 -16.75
CA GLU A 159 8.40 10.01 -17.02
C GLU A 159 9.42 8.87 -16.83
N ALA A 160 9.00 7.76 -16.22
CA ALA A 160 9.83 6.58 -15.97
C ALA A 160 8.99 5.30 -16.01
N PRO A 161 9.60 4.13 -16.25
CA PRO A 161 8.91 2.85 -16.12
C PRO A 161 8.33 2.64 -14.72
N ILE A 162 7.12 2.08 -14.64
CA ILE A 162 6.49 1.69 -13.37
C ILE A 162 7.35 0.59 -12.72
N ILE A 163 7.81 0.81 -11.50
CA ILE A 163 8.57 -0.19 -10.73
C ILE A 163 7.65 -0.91 -9.75
N ARG A 164 7.83 -2.23 -9.61
CA ARG A 164 7.11 -3.05 -8.63
C ARG A 164 8.10 -3.70 -7.67
N VAL A 165 7.95 -3.41 -6.37
CA VAL A 165 8.73 -4.01 -5.30
C VAL A 165 7.86 -4.99 -4.54
N THR A 166 8.19 -6.27 -4.67
CA THR A 166 7.31 -7.35 -4.23
C THR A 166 8.07 -8.44 -3.45
N GLY A 167 7.33 -9.39 -2.87
CA GLY A 167 7.91 -10.68 -2.51
C GLY A 167 8.50 -11.37 -3.75
N TRP A 168 9.45 -12.28 -3.53
CA TRP A 168 10.05 -13.04 -4.61
C TRP A 168 9.10 -14.11 -5.15
N ASP A 169 9.33 -14.60 -6.36
CA ASP A 169 8.57 -15.71 -6.96
C ASP A 169 9.03 -17.06 -6.38
N THR A 170 8.91 -17.18 -5.06
CA THR A 170 9.21 -18.38 -4.28
C THR A 170 8.15 -18.53 -3.19
N PRO A 171 7.95 -19.75 -2.64
CA PRO A 171 7.21 -19.90 -1.39
C PRO A 171 7.82 -19.02 -0.28
N PHE A 172 6.98 -18.56 0.65
CA PHE A 172 7.43 -17.74 1.77
C PHE A 172 8.37 -18.55 2.68
N PRO A 173 9.63 -18.12 2.88
CA PRO A 173 10.60 -18.86 3.67
C PRO A 173 10.46 -18.57 5.17
N HIS A 174 10.98 -19.48 6.00
CA HIS A 174 11.04 -19.28 7.45
C HIS A 174 12.32 -18.55 7.88
N THR A 175 13.49 -19.07 7.51
CA THR A 175 14.79 -18.56 8.00
C THR A 175 15.26 -17.29 7.28
N THR A 176 14.80 -17.06 6.06
CA THR A 176 15.16 -15.90 5.22
C THR A 176 13.96 -14.97 5.01
N GLU A 177 13.06 -14.88 6.01
CA GLU A 177 11.87 -14.02 5.98
C GLU A 177 12.24 -12.55 5.61
N TRP A 178 13.30 -12.02 6.21
CA TRP A 178 13.73 -10.64 6.00
C TRP A 178 14.41 -10.39 4.65
N ASP A 179 14.99 -11.43 4.04
CA ASP A 179 15.48 -11.36 2.66
C ASP A 179 14.32 -11.43 1.66
N TYR A 180 13.22 -12.08 2.05
CA TYR A 180 12.04 -12.25 1.21
C TYR A 180 11.16 -11.01 1.16
N LEU A 181 10.77 -10.51 2.33
CA LEU A 181 9.87 -9.35 2.44
C LEU A 181 10.51 -8.10 1.80
N PRO A 182 9.72 -7.25 1.13
CA PRO A 182 10.19 -5.94 0.72
C PRO A 182 10.69 -5.14 1.93
N SER A 183 11.99 -4.86 1.99
CA SER A 183 12.57 -4.02 3.03
C SER A 183 12.44 -2.53 2.68
N PRO A 184 12.55 -1.62 3.67
CA PRO A 184 12.59 -0.18 3.41
C PRO A 184 13.66 0.21 2.40
N GLU A 185 14.82 -0.44 2.44
CA GLU A 185 15.95 -0.18 1.54
C GLU A 185 15.63 -0.62 0.11
N ARG A 186 15.06 -1.82 -0.08
CA ARG A 186 14.63 -2.30 -1.41
C ARG A 186 13.60 -1.37 -2.04
N ILE A 187 12.71 -0.80 -1.23
CA ILE A 187 11.71 0.18 -1.70
C ILE A 187 12.37 1.54 -1.98
N ALA A 188 13.24 2.02 -1.09
CA ALA A 188 13.94 3.29 -1.27
C ALA A 188 14.82 3.30 -2.51
N ASP A 189 15.51 2.19 -2.81
CA ASP A 189 16.31 2.03 -4.02
C ASP A 189 15.43 2.02 -5.27
N ALA A 190 14.25 1.41 -5.21
CA ALA A 190 13.28 1.49 -6.30
C ALA A 190 12.78 2.92 -6.54
N ILE A 191 12.48 3.67 -5.47
CA ILE A 191 12.11 5.08 -5.56
C ILE A 191 13.25 5.89 -6.20
N LYS A 192 14.48 5.74 -5.73
CA LYS A 192 15.66 6.42 -6.32
C LYS A 192 15.86 6.06 -7.79
N LYS A 193 15.72 4.78 -8.14
CA LYS A 193 15.80 4.31 -9.51
C LYS A 193 14.75 4.94 -10.41
N THR A 194 13.55 5.27 -9.90
CA THR A 194 12.59 6.02 -10.72
C THR A 194 13.10 7.40 -11.08
N GLN A 195 14.04 7.99 -10.35
CA GLN A 195 14.57 9.35 -10.59
C GLN A 195 15.80 9.37 -11.51
N GLU A 196 16.37 8.21 -11.82
CA GLU A 196 17.53 8.06 -12.69
C GLU A 196 17.08 8.11 -14.16
N GLU A 197 17.80 8.86 -15.01
CA GLU A 197 17.54 9.00 -16.45
C GLU A 197 17.77 7.70 -17.25
#